data_AF-A0A939AY67-F1
#
_entry.id   AF-A0A939AY67-F1
#
_cell.length_a   1.000
_cell.length_b   1.000
_cell.length_c   1.000
_cell.angle_alpha   90.00
_cell.angle_beta   90.00
_cell.angle_gamma   90.00
#
_symmetry.space_group_name_H-M   'P 1'
#
loop_
_entity.id
_entity.type
_entity.pdbx_description
1 polymer ?
#
loop_
_entity_poly.entity_id
_entity_poly.type
_entity_poly.pdbx_seq_one_letter_code
_entity_poly.pdbx_strand_id
1 'polypeptide(L)'
;MIARVRTQPRQPPARPFALTTGRLGPLPLVSHFLVRLGLIELLDRYVPTTDRRCAVPHALALGVLLRSNVVEREPICRAVETAHGFAPALYDLAAEDLQHLSDDHLGQALDRLFDADRGALLTAVMLGLGQYFGVRFDELHNDSTSIRFCGQYRHQPETVRGRRPARLVFGYSKDHRPDLRQLLFILTTAEDGGVPVKFRCMDGNTNDSVSHLETWNTVRAVAGRPDFLYVADSKLCGHDTLDAIHRSGGRFVTVLPRSRQEDRQFRKRVQTTTPDWQLVLDRPDPRNRGGPPDRWFVYRDPIGSMEAWPIVWVWSTLLTQRQRAGRQRRIAAASKALTALRGRIVSPRARLRGGASIDLEVEKLLEHFRVRRLPRLAPRNIPAKCEPVFPPPPNIALPPCGGCGG
;
A
#
# COMPACT_ATOMS: atom_id res chain seq x y z
N MET A 1 18.01 69.33 65.46
CA MET A 1 17.08 68.20 65.27
C MET A 1 17.39 67.57 63.91
N ILE A 2 18.11 66.44 63.89
CA ILE A 2 18.51 65.77 62.64
C ILE A 2 17.37 64.80 62.25
N ALA A 3 16.71 65.07 61.12
CA ALA A 3 15.62 64.24 60.62
C ALA A 3 16.17 62.92 60.03
N ARG A 4 15.70 61.79 60.57
CA ARG A 4 15.99 60.44 60.05
C ARG A 4 15.29 60.24 58.71
N VAL A 5 16.07 60.00 57.67
CA VAL A 5 15.57 59.50 56.37
C VAL A 5 15.07 58.07 56.57
N ARG A 6 13.78 57.83 56.31
CA ARG A 6 13.19 56.49 56.23
C ARG A 6 13.71 55.78 54.99
N THR A 7 14.47 54.71 55.18
CA THR A 7 14.83 53.76 54.13
C THR A 7 13.59 52.96 53.71
N GLN A 8 13.29 52.95 52.40
CA GLN A 8 12.27 52.09 51.81
C GLN A 8 12.67 50.60 51.94
N PRO A 9 11.71 49.68 52.12
CA PRO A 9 12.01 48.25 52.15
C PRO A 9 12.45 47.77 50.76
N ARG A 10 13.59 47.07 50.71
CA ARG A 10 14.12 46.40 49.51
C ARG A 10 13.08 45.41 48.97
N GLN A 11 12.74 45.53 47.69
CA GLN A 11 12.00 44.49 46.97
C GLN A 11 12.79 43.17 47.04
N PRO A 12 12.12 42.01 47.21
CA PRO A 12 12.79 40.71 47.16
C PRO A 12 13.43 40.52 45.77
N PRO A 13 14.60 39.85 45.69
CA PRO A 13 15.26 39.61 44.42
C PRO A 13 14.31 38.85 43.48
N ALA A 14 14.14 39.34 42.25
CA ALA A 14 13.40 38.65 41.21
C ALA A 14 13.97 37.23 41.06
N ARG A 15 13.10 36.21 41.08
CA ARG A 15 13.52 34.81 40.90
C ARG A 15 14.33 34.70 39.60
N PRO A 16 15.46 33.98 39.59
CA PRO A 16 16.25 33.83 38.37
C PRO A 16 15.38 33.19 37.29
N PHE A 17 15.29 33.83 36.13
CA PHE A 17 14.65 33.24 34.97
C PHE A 17 15.43 31.98 34.57
N ALA A 18 14.76 30.83 34.55
CA ALA A 18 15.33 29.60 34.02
C ALA A 18 15.10 29.57 32.50
N LEU A 19 16.17 29.53 31.72
CA LEU A 19 16.08 29.33 30.28
C LEU A 19 15.92 27.83 30.01
N THR A 20 14.81 27.44 29.39
CA THR A 20 14.58 26.07 28.93
C THR A 20 14.60 26.04 27.40
N THR A 21 15.47 25.23 26.82
CA THR A 21 15.51 24.99 25.37
C THR A 21 14.81 23.68 25.07
N GLY A 22 13.87 23.67 24.13
CA GLY A 22 13.15 22.47 23.71
C GLY A 22 12.99 22.41 22.20
N ARG A 23 13.13 21.22 21.61
CA ARG A 23 12.85 21.01 20.18
C ARG A 23 11.34 20.99 19.97
N LEU A 24 10.86 21.73 18.96
CA LEU A 24 9.45 21.64 18.56
C LEU A 24 9.26 20.66 17.39
N GLY A 25 10.15 20.74 16.39
CA GLY A 25 10.04 19.98 15.14
C GLY A 25 8.66 20.13 14.48
N PRO A 26 8.14 19.09 13.80
CA PRO A 26 6.83 19.16 13.14
C PRO A 26 5.65 18.88 14.07
N LEU A 27 5.88 18.63 15.37
CA LEU A 27 4.82 18.29 16.31
C LEU A 27 3.72 19.36 16.43
N PRO A 28 3.97 20.69 16.34
CA PRO A 28 2.88 21.67 16.34
C PRO A 28 1.87 21.44 15.21
N LEU A 29 2.35 21.04 14.02
CA LEU A 29 1.50 20.72 12.88
C LEU A 29 0.73 19.41 13.13
N VAL A 30 1.41 18.38 13.62
CA VAL A 30 0.77 17.08 13.93
C VAL A 30 -0.31 17.29 14.99
N SER A 31 0.03 17.93 16.11
CA SER A 31 -0.90 18.22 17.21
C SER A 31 -2.08 19.06 16.76
N HIS A 32 -1.91 20.03 15.84
CA HIS A 32 -3.03 20.77 15.27
C HIS A 32 -4.10 19.85 14.64
N PHE A 33 -3.67 18.86 13.84
CA PHE A 33 -4.61 17.90 13.25
C PHE A 33 -5.20 16.93 14.26
N LEU A 34 -4.41 16.48 15.24
CA LEU A 34 -4.89 15.58 16.29
C LEU A 34 -5.96 16.23 17.18
N VAL A 35 -5.76 17.50 17.55
CA VAL A 35 -6.73 18.30 18.32
C VAL A 35 -8.00 18.52 17.52
N ARG A 36 -7.87 18.90 16.23
CA ARG A 36 -9.06 19.07 15.37
C ARG A 36 -9.84 17.77 15.16
N LEU A 37 -9.18 16.62 15.19
CA LEU A 37 -9.82 15.31 15.14
C LEU A 37 -10.42 14.87 16.49
N GLY A 38 -10.08 15.54 17.59
CA GLY A 38 -10.40 15.08 18.94
C GLY A 38 -9.82 13.68 19.23
N LEU A 39 -8.64 13.38 18.68
CA LEU A 39 -8.13 12.00 18.69
C LEU A 39 -7.80 11.52 20.11
N ILE A 40 -7.27 12.40 20.96
CA ILE A 40 -6.91 12.03 22.33
C ILE A 40 -8.17 11.73 23.14
N GLU A 41 -9.22 12.52 22.98
CA GLU A 41 -10.52 12.34 23.63
C GLU A 41 -11.22 11.07 23.14
N LEU A 42 -11.10 10.75 21.84
CA LEU A 42 -11.55 9.48 21.30
C LEU A 42 -10.76 8.31 21.90
N LEU A 43 -9.43 8.41 21.96
CA LEU A 43 -8.59 7.38 22.57
C LEU A 43 -8.95 7.17 24.03
N ASP A 44 -9.20 8.23 24.81
CA ASP A 44 -9.58 8.12 26.22
C ASP A 44 -10.96 7.46 26.39
N ARG A 45 -11.91 7.75 25.51
CA ARG A 45 -13.23 7.09 25.51
C ARG A 45 -13.14 5.59 25.27
N TYR A 46 -12.30 5.16 24.32
CA TYR A 46 -12.20 3.75 23.92
C TYR A 46 -11.15 2.97 24.70
N VAL A 47 -10.14 3.66 25.25
CA VAL A 47 -9.02 3.11 26.00
C VAL A 47 -8.89 3.85 27.35
N PRO A 48 -9.93 3.83 28.19
CA PRO A 48 -9.95 4.62 29.42
C PRO A 48 -8.89 4.12 30.40
N THR A 49 -8.29 5.06 31.12
CA THR A 49 -7.35 4.73 32.20
C THR A 49 -8.12 4.54 33.49
N THR A 50 -8.34 3.28 33.88
CA THR A 50 -9.14 2.95 35.07
C THR A 50 -8.32 2.83 36.35
N ASP A 51 -7.02 2.54 36.25
CA ASP A 51 -6.13 2.43 37.41
C ASP A 51 -5.61 3.82 37.80
N ARG A 52 -6.01 4.30 38.98
CA ARG A 52 -5.58 5.61 39.52
C ARG A 52 -4.08 5.70 39.81
N ARG A 53 -3.38 4.56 39.87
CA ARG A 53 -1.92 4.51 40.04
C ARG A 53 -1.17 4.79 38.74
N CYS A 54 -1.88 4.77 37.61
CA CYS A 54 -1.29 5.11 36.32
C CYS A 54 -1.06 6.61 36.25
N ALA A 55 0.21 7.02 36.33
CA ALA A 55 0.59 8.43 36.33
C ALA A 55 0.28 9.12 35.00
N VAL A 56 0.40 8.39 33.88
CA VAL A 56 0.10 8.91 32.53
C VAL A 56 -1.06 8.13 31.93
N PRO A 57 -2.19 8.79 31.58
CA PRO A 57 -3.30 8.14 30.90
C PRO A 57 -2.89 7.40 29.64
N HIS A 58 -3.47 6.22 29.40
CA HIS A 58 -3.22 5.39 28.21
C HIS A 58 -3.46 6.15 26.90
N ALA A 59 -4.45 7.04 26.85
CA ALA A 59 -4.72 7.87 25.68
C ALA A 59 -3.55 8.80 25.34
N LEU A 60 -2.93 9.42 26.35
CA LEU A 60 -1.75 10.28 26.17
C LEU A 60 -0.52 9.46 25.79
N ALA A 61 -0.32 8.30 26.42
CA ALA A 61 0.75 7.36 26.03
C ALA A 61 0.63 6.92 24.56
N LEU A 62 -0.57 6.60 24.09
CA LEU A 62 -0.84 6.30 22.67
C LEU A 62 -0.62 7.53 21.77
N GLY A 63 -0.96 8.73 22.25
CA GLY A 63 -0.67 10.00 21.58
C GLY A 63 0.83 10.24 21.39
N VAL A 64 1.66 9.89 22.39
CA VAL A 64 3.12 9.93 22.29
C VAL A 64 3.61 8.96 21.22
N LEU A 65 3.15 7.70 21.25
CA LEU A 65 3.51 6.70 20.24
C LEU A 65 3.14 7.16 18.83
N LEU A 66 1.94 7.68 18.63
CA LEU A 66 1.48 8.14 17.31
C LEU A 66 2.37 9.27 16.79
N ARG A 67 2.64 10.27 17.61
CA ARG A 67 3.54 11.38 17.26
C ARG A 67 4.96 10.90 16.98
N SER A 68 5.48 9.97 17.80
CA SER A 68 6.80 9.36 17.58
C SER A 68 6.86 8.62 16.22
N ASN A 69 5.83 7.85 15.87
CA ASN A 69 5.73 7.16 14.58
C ASN A 69 5.64 8.12 13.38
N VAL A 70 4.98 9.27 13.53
CA VAL A 70 4.86 10.25 12.45
C VAL A 70 6.17 11.02 12.24
N VAL A 71 6.87 11.37 13.33
CA VAL A 71 8.02 12.28 13.29
C VAL A 71 9.36 11.55 13.12
N GLU A 72 9.64 10.53 13.93
CA GLU A 72 10.98 9.92 14.01
C GLU A 72 10.99 8.42 13.64
N ARG A 73 9.84 7.72 13.76
CA ARG A 73 9.69 6.27 13.45
C ARG A 73 10.64 5.36 14.25
N GLU A 74 10.97 5.78 15.47
CA GLU A 74 11.82 5.02 16.39
C GLU A 74 11.10 3.79 16.97
N PRO A 75 11.82 2.71 17.32
CA PRO A 75 11.23 1.57 18.00
C PRO A 75 10.69 1.98 19.37
N ILE A 76 9.69 1.25 19.88
CA ILE A 76 8.97 1.58 21.12
C ILE A 76 9.93 1.80 22.31
N CYS A 77 10.99 1.00 22.42
CA CYS A 77 12.00 1.12 23.48
C CYS A 77 12.77 2.45 23.46
N ARG A 78 12.74 3.20 22.35
CA ARG A 78 13.35 4.53 22.20
C ARG A 78 12.33 5.66 22.07
N ALA A 79 11.03 5.34 22.03
CA ALA A 79 9.99 6.34 21.86
C ALA A 79 9.96 7.35 23.02
N VAL A 80 10.23 6.90 24.24
CA VAL A 80 10.31 7.77 25.44
C VAL A 80 11.54 8.67 25.39
N GLU A 81 12.73 8.11 25.09
CA GLU A 81 13.97 8.88 24.89
C GLU A 81 13.76 9.99 23.85
N THR A 82 13.09 9.64 22.75
CA THR A 82 12.74 10.57 21.68
C THR A 82 11.82 11.68 22.19
N ALA A 83 10.80 11.33 22.98
CA ALA A 83 9.85 12.30 23.53
C ALA A 83 10.53 13.32 24.47
N HIS A 84 11.52 12.92 25.27
CA HIS A 84 12.33 13.82 26.09
C HIS A 84 13.15 14.84 25.27
N GLY A 85 13.42 14.57 23.99
CA GLY A 85 14.08 15.51 23.09
C GLY A 85 13.20 16.69 22.65
N PHE A 86 11.88 16.63 22.87
CA PHE A 86 10.92 17.65 22.47
C PHE A 86 10.29 18.36 23.66
N ALA A 87 9.67 19.52 23.41
CA ALA A 87 8.89 20.21 24.43
C ALA A 87 7.70 19.34 24.90
N PRO A 88 7.56 19.02 26.21
CA PRO A 88 6.52 18.12 26.72
C PRO A 88 5.09 18.51 26.35
N ALA A 89 4.81 19.82 26.35
CA ALA A 89 3.50 20.37 25.99
C ALA A 89 3.01 19.96 24.59
N LEU A 90 3.91 19.58 23.68
CA LEU A 90 3.53 19.11 22.33
C LEU A 90 2.96 17.68 22.32
N TYR A 91 3.14 16.95 23.41
CA TYR A 91 2.55 15.63 23.66
C TYR A 91 1.31 15.71 24.57
N ASP A 92 0.84 16.91 24.89
CA ASP A 92 -0.25 17.14 25.85
C ASP A 92 0.11 16.64 27.27
N LEU A 93 1.40 16.68 27.61
CA LEU A 93 1.96 16.24 28.89
C LEU A 93 2.67 17.38 29.62
N ALA A 94 2.60 17.38 30.95
CA ALA A 94 3.49 18.18 31.78
C ALA A 94 4.91 17.59 31.79
N ALA A 95 5.90 18.37 32.22
CA ALA A 95 7.28 17.89 32.30
C ALA A 95 7.43 16.74 33.32
N GLU A 96 6.63 16.79 34.38
CA GLU A 96 6.55 15.78 35.43
C GLU A 96 5.94 14.47 34.90
N ASP A 97 4.86 14.57 34.11
CA ASP A 97 4.22 13.39 33.51
C ASP A 97 5.16 12.63 32.60
N LEU A 98 6.00 13.37 31.85
CA LEU A 98 6.98 12.77 30.94
C LEU A 98 8.03 11.92 31.68
N GLN A 99 8.35 12.24 32.93
CA GLN A 99 9.27 11.44 33.76
C GLN A 99 8.68 10.10 34.17
N HIS A 100 7.35 9.98 34.17
CA HIS A 100 6.65 8.74 34.50
C HIS A 100 6.36 7.86 33.27
N LEU A 101 6.65 8.36 32.07
CA LEU A 101 6.49 7.61 30.84
C LEU A 101 7.63 6.58 30.70
N SER A 102 7.27 5.33 30.41
CA SER A 102 8.23 4.25 30.12
C SER A 102 7.75 3.45 28.91
N ASP A 103 8.66 2.70 28.27
CA ASP A 103 8.31 1.77 27.20
C ASP A 103 7.34 0.67 27.68
N ASP A 104 7.46 0.23 28.93
CA ASP A 104 6.47 -0.64 29.58
C ASP A 104 5.07 0.00 29.61
N HIS A 105 4.95 1.28 29.97
CA HIS A 105 3.67 2.00 29.94
C HIS A 105 3.12 2.11 28.51
N LEU A 106 3.97 2.37 27.53
CA LEU A 106 3.58 2.38 26.11
C LEU A 106 3.07 1.01 25.67
N GLY A 107 3.75 -0.07 26.09
CA GLY A 107 3.32 -1.46 25.84
C GLY A 107 1.97 -1.78 26.49
N GLN A 108 1.76 -1.37 27.75
CA GLN A 108 0.48 -1.53 28.42
C GLN A 108 -0.65 -0.76 27.73
N ALA A 109 -0.38 0.45 27.24
CA ALA A 109 -1.36 1.23 26.50
C ALA A 109 -1.75 0.53 25.17
N LEU A 110 -0.81 -0.10 24.48
CA LEU A 110 -1.09 -0.92 23.29
C LEU A 110 -1.89 -2.19 23.62
N ASP A 111 -1.61 -2.84 24.75
CA ASP A 111 -2.41 -3.96 25.25
C ASP A 111 -3.86 -3.54 25.51
N ARG A 112 -4.07 -2.38 26.14
CA ARG A 112 -5.41 -1.82 26.35
C ARG A 112 -6.10 -1.45 25.04
N LEU A 113 -5.36 -0.91 24.07
CA LEU A 113 -5.87 -0.65 22.73
C LEU A 113 -6.28 -1.94 22.01
N PHE A 114 -5.56 -3.05 22.21
CA PHE A 114 -5.91 -4.36 21.66
C PHE A 114 -7.24 -4.88 22.24
N ASP A 115 -7.47 -4.64 23.54
CA ASP A 115 -8.69 -4.99 24.27
C ASP A 115 -9.89 -4.08 23.90
N ALA A 116 -9.64 -2.85 23.46
CA ALA A 116 -10.67 -1.91 23.06
C ALA A 116 -11.45 -2.34 21.81
N ASP A 117 -12.64 -1.76 21.61
CA ASP A 117 -13.35 -1.86 20.33
C ASP A 117 -12.68 -0.97 19.27
N ARG A 118 -11.59 -1.49 18.69
CA ARG A 118 -10.84 -0.82 17.62
C ARG A 118 -11.69 -0.57 16.38
N GLY A 119 -12.74 -1.37 16.15
CA GLY A 119 -13.66 -1.19 15.03
C GLY A 119 -14.45 0.10 15.19
N ALA A 120 -15.10 0.25 16.33
CA ALA A 120 -15.87 1.46 16.67
C ALA A 120 -14.96 2.70 16.80
N LEU A 121 -13.77 2.57 17.41
CA LEU A 121 -12.79 3.66 17.48
C LEU A 121 -12.42 4.17 16.08
N LEU A 122 -12.06 3.26 15.15
CA LEU A 122 -11.72 3.65 13.78
C LEU A 122 -12.91 4.31 13.08
N THR A 123 -14.12 3.78 13.22
CA THR A 123 -15.33 4.41 12.67
C THR A 123 -15.53 5.83 13.21
N ALA A 124 -15.34 6.06 14.52
CA ALA A 124 -15.47 7.38 15.11
C ALA A 124 -14.42 8.37 14.55
N VAL A 125 -13.17 7.92 14.36
CA VAL A 125 -12.13 8.72 13.70
C VAL A 125 -12.52 9.08 12.27
N MET A 126 -13.09 8.14 11.51
CA MET A 126 -13.52 8.38 10.13
C MET A 126 -14.68 9.36 10.02
N LEU A 127 -15.65 9.28 10.94
CA LEU A 127 -16.73 10.26 11.02
C LEU A 127 -16.18 11.66 11.32
N GLY A 128 -15.19 11.77 12.23
CA GLY A 128 -14.49 13.02 12.48
C GLY A 128 -13.78 13.55 11.24
N LEU A 129 -13.10 12.70 10.47
CA LEU A 129 -12.45 13.09 9.22
C LEU A 129 -13.44 13.67 8.20
N GLY A 130 -14.58 13.00 7.99
CA GLY A 130 -15.64 13.50 7.11
C GLY A 130 -16.23 14.83 7.58
N GLN A 131 -16.49 14.97 8.88
CA GLN A 131 -17.12 16.18 9.45
C GLN A 131 -16.18 17.39 9.48
N TYR A 132 -14.93 17.22 9.93
CA TYR A 132 -14.02 18.35 10.19
C TYR A 132 -13.14 18.72 8.99
N PHE A 133 -12.89 17.78 8.08
CA PHE A 133 -12.04 17.98 6.91
C PHE A 133 -12.78 17.84 5.59
N GLY A 134 -14.06 17.44 5.61
CA GLY A 134 -14.87 17.31 4.39
C GLY A 134 -14.41 16.17 3.49
N VAL A 135 -13.71 15.16 4.02
CA VAL A 135 -13.21 14.03 3.24
C VAL A 135 -14.37 13.32 2.56
N ARG A 136 -14.29 13.20 1.24
CA ARG A 136 -15.34 12.60 0.41
C ARG A 136 -15.16 11.10 0.32
N PHE A 137 -16.23 10.36 0.63
CA PHE A 137 -16.28 8.89 0.50
C PHE A 137 -16.97 8.44 -0.81
N ASP A 138 -16.82 9.23 -1.88
CA ASP A 138 -17.48 8.96 -3.18
C ASP A 138 -16.79 7.85 -3.98
N GLU A 139 -15.47 7.71 -3.81
CA GLU A 139 -14.63 6.70 -4.46
C GLU A 139 -13.62 6.15 -3.46
N LEU A 140 -13.57 4.82 -3.37
CA LEU A 140 -12.87 4.09 -2.32
C LEU A 140 -12.04 2.96 -2.94
N HIS A 141 -10.74 3.03 -2.72
CA HIS A 141 -9.76 2.09 -3.28
C HIS A 141 -9.36 1.09 -2.22
N ASN A 142 -9.52 -0.20 -2.50
CA ASN A 142 -9.08 -1.28 -1.63
C ASN A 142 -7.90 -2.04 -2.24
N ASP A 143 -6.83 -2.16 -1.47
CA ASP A 143 -5.68 -2.98 -1.83
C ASP A 143 -5.17 -3.78 -0.61
N SER A 144 -4.49 -4.88 -0.92
CA SER A 144 -3.82 -5.74 0.04
C SER A 144 -2.32 -5.76 -0.20
N THR A 145 -1.56 -5.48 0.86
CA THR A 145 -0.10 -5.54 0.84
C THR A 145 0.40 -6.41 1.98
N SER A 146 1.56 -7.05 1.81
CA SER A 146 2.16 -7.82 2.89
C SER A 146 3.30 -7.06 3.55
N ILE A 147 3.26 -7.01 4.89
CA ILE A 147 4.37 -6.48 5.70
C ILE A 147 5.21 -7.66 6.15
N ARG A 148 6.51 -7.59 5.87
CA ARG A 148 7.47 -8.67 6.19
C ARG A 148 8.13 -8.41 7.53
N PHE A 149 8.42 -9.50 8.22
CA PHE A 149 9.02 -9.47 9.54
C PHE A 149 10.27 -10.36 9.57
N CYS A 150 11.33 -9.83 10.18
CA CYS A 150 12.56 -10.52 10.46
C CYS A 150 12.68 -10.68 11.99
N GLY A 151 12.93 -11.89 12.47
CA GLY A 151 13.02 -12.17 13.90
C GLY A 151 12.49 -13.54 14.27
N GLN A 152 12.67 -13.93 15.54
CA GLN A 152 12.38 -15.29 15.96
C GLN A 152 10.89 -15.57 16.18
N TYR A 153 10.09 -14.57 16.59
CA TYR A 153 8.64 -14.63 16.93
C TYR A 153 8.13 -16.04 17.32
N ARG A 154 8.77 -16.64 18.33
CA ARG A 154 8.56 -18.06 18.71
C ARG A 154 7.21 -18.27 19.39
N HIS A 155 6.78 -17.29 20.17
CA HIS A 155 5.57 -17.36 20.98
C HIS A 155 4.45 -16.56 20.30
N GLN A 156 3.51 -17.25 19.66
CA GLN A 156 2.35 -16.66 18.99
C GLN A 156 1.09 -17.42 19.42
N PRO A 157 0.57 -17.12 20.61
CA PRO A 157 -0.58 -17.84 21.15
C PRO A 157 -1.80 -17.63 20.25
N GLU A 158 -2.64 -18.66 20.15
CA GLU A 158 -3.84 -18.61 19.31
C GLU A 158 -4.83 -17.54 19.79
N THR A 159 -4.87 -17.33 21.10
CA THR A 159 -5.71 -16.33 21.75
C THR A 159 -4.85 -15.50 22.71
N VAL A 160 -4.97 -14.19 22.62
CA VAL A 160 -4.41 -13.22 23.56
C VAL A 160 -5.59 -12.45 24.13
N ARG A 161 -5.72 -12.38 25.46
CA ARG A 161 -6.76 -11.58 26.12
C ARG A 161 -8.19 -11.84 25.56
N GLY A 162 -8.50 -13.11 25.29
CA GLY A 162 -9.81 -13.54 24.77
C GLY A 162 -10.07 -13.24 23.29
N ARG A 163 -9.06 -12.76 22.54
CA ARG A 163 -9.17 -12.42 21.12
C ARG A 163 -8.09 -13.13 20.31
N ARG A 164 -8.38 -13.46 19.05
CA ARG A 164 -7.38 -14.01 18.13
C ARG A 164 -6.56 -12.88 17.50
N PRO A 165 -5.26 -12.74 17.80
CA PRO A 165 -4.41 -11.77 17.09
C PRO A 165 -4.08 -12.27 15.68
N ALA A 166 -3.71 -11.35 14.79
CA ALA A 166 -3.13 -11.71 13.50
C ALA A 166 -1.76 -12.38 13.71
N ARG A 167 -1.51 -13.47 12.99
CA ARG A 167 -0.32 -14.30 13.16
C ARG A 167 0.73 -14.02 12.08
N LEU A 168 1.97 -13.92 12.55
CA LEU A 168 3.17 -13.81 11.74
C LEU A 168 3.52 -15.20 11.19
N VAL A 169 3.02 -15.48 10.00
CA VAL A 169 3.21 -16.77 9.29
C VAL A 169 3.81 -16.54 7.91
N PHE A 170 4.39 -17.60 7.33
CA PHE A 170 4.86 -17.57 5.95
C PHE A 170 3.65 -17.53 5.01
N GLY A 171 3.78 -16.81 3.90
CA GLY A 171 2.76 -16.79 2.86
C GLY A 171 3.35 -16.43 1.51
N TYR A 172 2.47 -16.13 0.55
CA TYR A 172 2.90 -15.78 -0.80
C TYR A 172 3.65 -14.44 -0.81
N SER A 173 4.89 -14.44 -1.31
CA SER A 173 5.76 -13.27 -1.34
C SER A 173 5.91 -12.73 -2.76
N LYS A 174 5.31 -11.57 -3.04
CA LYS A 174 5.41 -10.88 -4.35
C LYS A 174 6.85 -10.45 -4.69
N ASP A 175 7.68 -10.18 -3.68
CA ASP A 175 9.09 -9.75 -3.87
C ASP A 175 10.11 -10.87 -3.64
N HIS A 176 9.71 -12.13 -3.86
CA HIS A 176 10.62 -13.27 -3.85
C HIS A 176 11.35 -13.52 -2.52
N ARG A 177 10.72 -13.22 -1.38
CA ARG A 177 11.19 -13.53 -0.02
C ARG A 177 10.24 -14.48 0.72
N PRO A 178 10.12 -15.75 0.29
CA PRO A 178 9.25 -16.73 0.97
C PRO A 178 9.82 -17.19 2.32
N ASP A 179 11.08 -16.86 2.60
CA ASP A 179 11.80 -17.14 3.84
C ASP A 179 11.40 -16.20 5.00
N LEU A 180 10.62 -15.15 4.73
CA LEU A 180 10.17 -14.19 5.73
C LEU A 180 8.72 -14.43 6.12
N ARG A 181 8.46 -14.32 7.43
CA ARG A 181 7.09 -14.24 7.94
C ARG A 181 6.48 -12.91 7.53
N GLN A 182 5.16 -12.90 7.37
CA GLN A 182 4.45 -11.70 6.98
C GLN A 182 3.10 -11.56 7.71
N LEU A 183 2.58 -10.34 7.70
CA LEU A 183 1.18 -10.03 7.94
C LEU A 183 0.59 -9.50 6.65
N LEU A 184 -0.70 -9.73 6.47
CA LEU A 184 -1.45 -9.16 5.37
C LEU A 184 -2.17 -7.90 5.88
N PHE A 185 -1.90 -6.77 5.22
CA PHE A 185 -2.47 -5.47 5.50
C PHE A 185 -3.48 -5.14 4.40
N ILE A 186 -4.76 -5.11 4.75
CA ILE A 186 -5.84 -4.74 3.85
C ILE A 186 -6.24 -3.31 4.20
N LEU A 187 -6.11 -2.41 3.22
CA LEU A 187 -6.34 -0.99 3.39
C LEU A 187 -7.37 -0.50 2.38
N THR A 188 -8.35 0.28 2.85
CA THR A 188 -9.25 1.04 1.99
C THR A 188 -8.95 2.52 2.17
N THR A 189 -8.73 3.24 1.08
CA THR A 189 -8.48 4.69 1.07
C THR A 189 -9.54 5.42 0.25
N ALA A 190 -9.92 6.62 0.68
CA ALA A 190 -10.67 7.55 -0.16
C ALA A 190 -9.78 8.05 -1.30
N GLU A 191 -10.34 8.23 -2.49
CA GLU A 191 -9.65 8.92 -3.59
C GLU A 191 -9.25 10.34 -3.18
N ASP A 192 -10.12 11.01 -2.42
CA ASP A 192 -9.89 12.33 -1.86
C ASP A 192 -8.70 12.34 -0.88
N GLY A 193 -7.54 12.74 -1.39
CA GLY A 193 -6.29 12.84 -0.63
C GLY A 193 -5.66 11.50 -0.23
N GLY A 194 -6.20 10.36 -0.67
CA GLY A 194 -5.68 9.05 -0.29
C GLY A 194 -5.90 8.70 1.20
N VAL A 195 -6.90 9.32 1.84
CA VAL A 195 -7.11 9.18 3.29
C VAL A 195 -7.53 7.74 3.65
N PRO A 196 -6.82 7.05 4.56
CA PRO A 196 -7.22 5.73 5.03
C PRO A 196 -8.59 5.72 5.71
N VAL A 197 -9.51 4.90 5.21
CA VAL A 197 -10.89 4.75 5.73
C VAL A 197 -11.06 3.50 6.57
N LYS A 198 -10.51 2.38 6.10
CA LYS A 198 -10.62 1.09 6.79
C LYS A 198 -9.32 0.34 6.70
N PHE A 199 -8.93 -0.24 7.83
CA PHE A 199 -7.76 -1.09 7.95
C PHE A 199 -8.13 -2.44 8.57
N ARG A 200 -7.54 -3.52 8.05
CA ARG A 200 -7.52 -4.84 8.68
C ARG A 200 -6.15 -5.47 8.59
N CYS A 201 -5.74 -6.09 9.69
CA CYS A 201 -4.54 -6.90 9.77
C CYS A 201 -4.93 -8.37 9.85
N MET A 202 -4.43 -9.17 8.94
CA MET A 202 -4.75 -10.60 8.81
C MET A 202 -3.46 -11.43 8.84
N ASP A 203 -3.61 -12.73 9.10
CA ASP A 203 -2.50 -13.68 9.03
C ASP A 203 -1.82 -13.63 7.67
N GLY A 204 -0.50 -13.79 7.63
CA GLY A 204 0.32 -13.64 6.42
C GLY A 204 0.01 -14.60 5.26
N ASN A 205 -0.78 -15.64 5.51
CA ASN A 205 -1.22 -16.63 4.52
C ASN A 205 -2.72 -16.54 4.18
N THR A 206 -3.41 -15.50 4.67
CA THR A 206 -4.84 -15.28 4.37
C THR A 206 -5.04 -15.07 2.87
N ASN A 207 -6.06 -15.71 2.32
CA ASN A 207 -6.47 -15.50 0.92
C ASN A 207 -7.43 -14.31 0.84
N ASP A 208 -7.07 -13.29 0.05
CA ASP A 208 -7.82 -12.01 -0.04
C ASP A 208 -9.25 -12.14 -0.61
N SER A 209 -9.58 -13.24 -1.30
CA SER A 209 -10.85 -13.41 -2.04
C SER A 209 -12.14 -13.34 -1.18
N VAL A 210 -12.07 -13.69 0.11
CA VAL A 210 -13.27 -13.72 0.99
C VAL A 210 -13.56 -12.34 1.62
N SER A 211 -12.71 -11.34 1.38
CA SER A 211 -12.67 -10.14 2.23
C SER A 211 -13.36 -8.90 1.65
N HIS A 212 -13.66 -8.86 0.35
CA HIS A 212 -14.12 -7.63 -0.30
C HIS A 212 -15.55 -7.23 0.07
N LEU A 213 -16.49 -8.17 0.08
CA LEU A 213 -17.89 -7.86 0.44
C LEU A 213 -18.00 -7.34 1.88
N GLU A 214 -17.26 -7.96 2.81
CA GLU A 214 -17.22 -7.51 4.21
C GLU A 214 -16.58 -6.12 4.35
N THR A 215 -15.51 -5.86 3.59
CA THR A 215 -14.92 -4.51 3.52
C THR A 215 -15.94 -3.51 2.99
N TRP A 216 -16.61 -3.84 1.88
CA TRP A 216 -17.59 -2.97 1.26
C TRP A 216 -18.75 -2.66 2.20
N ASN A 217 -19.29 -3.66 2.91
CA ASN A 217 -20.34 -3.46 3.92
C ASN A 217 -19.90 -2.56 5.07
N THR A 218 -18.66 -2.73 5.55
CA THR A 218 -18.12 -1.89 6.61
C THR A 218 -17.99 -0.44 6.14
N VAL A 219 -17.46 -0.24 4.94
CA VAL A 219 -17.25 1.09 4.38
C VAL A 219 -18.58 1.75 3.99
N ARG A 220 -19.57 0.97 3.54
CA ARG A 220 -20.95 1.43 3.37
C ARG A 220 -21.56 1.95 4.66
N ALA A 221 -21.31 1.28 5.79
CA ALA A 221 -21.78 1.75 7.09
C ALA A 221 -21.13 3.09 7.47
N VAL A 222 -19.82 3.27 7.18
CA VAL A 222 -19.10 4.52 7.43
C VAL A 222 -19.55 5.65 6.49
N ALA A 223 -19.70 5.36 5.20
CA ALA A 223 -20.15 6.32 4.19
C ALA A 223 -21.63 6.68 4.33
N GLY A 224 -22.43 5.85 5.02
CA GLY A 224 -23.87 6.04 5.19
C GLY A 224 -24.70 5.82 3.92
N ARG A 225 -24.07 5.43 2.80
CA ARG A 225 -24.70 5.24 1.49
C ARG A 225 -24.00 4.14 0.70
N PRO A 226 -24.69 3.43 -0.20
CA PRO A 226 -24.10 2.33 -0.97
C PRO A 226 -23.49 2.76 -2.30
N ASP A 227 -23.89 3.89 -2.86
CA ASP A 227 -23.64 4.32 -4.24
C ASP A 227 -22.23 4.88 -4.49
N PHE A 228 -21.28 4.70 -3.57
CA PHE A 228 -19.87 5.04 -3.82
C PHE A 228 -19.23 4.06 -4.82
N LEU A 229 -18.15 4.50 -5.46
CA LEU A 229 -17.36 3.67 -6.36
C LEU A 229 -16.34 2.85 -5.57
N TYR A 230 -16.48 1.52 -5.56
CA TYR A 230 -15.53 0.61 -4.92
C TYR A 230 -14.53 0.06 -5.94
N VAL A 231 -13.27 0.47 -5.83
CA VAL A 231 -12.19 0.09 -6.74
C VAL A 231 -11.30 -0.95 -6.04
N ALA A 232 -11.09 -2.11 -6.65
CA ALA A 232 -10.21 -3.14 -6.08
C ALA A 232 -9.51 -4.01 -7.14
N ASP A 233 -8.59 -4.86 -6.68
CA ASP A 233 -7.86 -5.79 -7.54
C ASP A 233 -8.78 -6.89 -8.11
N SER A 234 -8.20 -7.74 -8.96
CA SER A 234 -8.96 -8.80 -9.66
C SER A 234 -9.69 -9.81 -8.76
N LYS A 235 -9.37 -9.87 -7.47
CA LYS A 235 -10.03 -10.78 -6.53
C LYS A 235 -11.41 -10.30 -6.12
N LEU A 236 -11.73 -9.03 -6.36
CA LEU A 236 -13.11 -8.53 -6.30
C LEU A 236 -13.99 -9.13 -7.41
N CYS A 237 -13.41 -9.59 -8.52
CA CYS A 237 -14.13 -10.10 -9.70
C CYS A 237 -14.77 -11.49 -9.52
N GLY A 238 -15.38 -11.76 -8.37
CA GLY A 238 -16.24 -12.93 -8.12
C GLY A 238 -17.71 -12.58 -8.35
N HIS A 239 -18.45 -13.47 -9.02
CA HIS A 239 -19.86 -13.27 -9.36
C HIS A 239 -20.70 -12.82 -8.15
N ASP A 240 -20.70 -13.62 -7.09
CA ASP A 240 -21.57 -13.38 -5.92
C ASP A 240 -21.24 -12.06 -5.21
N THR A 241 -19.95 -11.69 -5.17
CA THR A 241 -19.52 -10.42 -4.58
C THR A 241 -19.98 -9.23 -5.42
N LEU A 242 -19.78 -9.27 -6.73
CA LEU A 242 -20.19 -8.18 -7.63
C LEU A 242 -21.71 -8.01 -7.66
N ASP A 243 -22.45 -9.12 -7.74
CA ASP A 243 -23.91 -9.13 -7.72
C ASP A 243 -24.45 -8.61 -6.38
N ALA A 244 -23.88 -9.01 -5.24
CA ALA A 244 -24.28 -8.49 -3.93
C ALA A 244 -24.07 -6.98 -3.80
N ILE A 245 -22.93 -6.45 -4.28
CA ILE A 245 -22.66 -5.00 -4.29
C ILE A 245 -23.67 -4.29 -5.20
N HIS A 246 -23.88 -4.80 -6.42
CA HIS A 246 -24.81 -4.20 -7.37
C HIS A 246 -26.25 -4.15 -6.85
N ARG A 247 -26.77 -5.28 -6.36
CA ARG A 247 -28.13 -5.37 -5.80
C ARG A 247 -28.33 -4.46 -4.60
N SER A 248 -27.26 -4.16 -3.88
CA SER A 248 -27.27 -3.22 -2.75
C SER A 248 -27.18 -1.75 -3.18
N GLY A 249 -27.19 -1.44 -4.48
CA GLY A 249 -27.08 -0.09 -5.03
C GLY A 249 -25.65 0.42 -5.18
N GLY A 250 -24.65 -0.46 -5.05
CA GLY A 250 -23.24 -0.10 -5.13
C GLY A 250 -22.68 -0.06 -6.54
N ARG A 251 -21.58 0.70 -6.70
CA ARG A 251 -20.78 0.76 -7.92
C ARG A 251 -19.41 0.15 -7.68
N PHE A 252 -18.83 -0.49 -8.69
CA PHE A 252 -17.52 -1.11 -8.56
C PHE A 252 -16.68 -0.98 -9.83
N VAL A 253 -15.35 -1.03 -9.66
CA VAL A 253 -14.36 -1.25 -10.71
C VAL A 253 -13.38 -2.31 -10.23
N THR A 254 -13.21 -3.36 -11.03
CA THR A 254 -12.27 -4.45 -10.75
C THR A 254 -11.49 -4.79 -12.02
N VAL A 255 -10.31 -5.38 -11.83
CA VAL A 255 -9.54 -5.95 -12.94
C VAL A 255 -10.14 -7.31 -13.32
N LEU A 256 -10.39 -7.54 -14.61
CA LEU A 256 -10.79 -8.86 -15.09
C LEU A 256 -9.62 -9.86 -14.94
N PRO A 257 -9.78 -10.97 -14.19
CA PRO A 257 -8.72 -11.95 -14.01
C PRO A 257 -8.28 -12.61 -15.33
N ARG A 258 -6.98 -12.90 -15.47
CA ARG A 258 -6.45 -13.61 -16.66
C ARG A 258 -6.98 -15.03 -16.85
N SER A 259 -7.58 -15.61 -15.82
CA SER A 259 -8.21 -16.93 -15.87
C SER A 259 -9.54 -16.92 -16.63
N ARG A 260 -10.18 -15.76 -16.76
CA ARG A 260 -11.47 -15.59 -17.45
C ARG A 260 -11.37 -15.89 -18.94
N GLN A 261 -12.45 -16.42 -19.51
CA GLN A 261 -12.52 -16.77 -20.91
C GLN A 261 -12.46 -15.52 -21.81
N GLU A 262 -13.06 -14.41 -21.35
CA GLU A 262 -13.11 -13.14 -22.05
C GLU A 262 -11.70 -12.55 -22.27
N ASP A 263 -10.80 -12.60 -21.28
CA ASP A 263 -9.39 -12.19 -21.45
C ASP A 263 -8.68 -13.04 -22.51
N ARG A 264 -8.93 -14.36 -22.52
CA ARG A 264 -8.33 -15.26 -23.50
C ARG A 264 -8.84 -14.97 -24.91
N GLN A 265 -10.15 -14.78 -25.07
CA GLN A 265 -10.77 -14.47 -26.35
C GLN A 265 -10.31 -13.12 -26.89
N PHE A 266 -10.30 -12.07 -26.05
CA PHE A 266 -9.83 -10.75 -26.44
C PHE A 266 -8.40 -10.80 -26.96
N ARG A 267 -7.49 -11.41 -26.21
CA ARG A 267 -6.07 -11.53 -26.62
C ARG A 267 -5.86 -12.31 -27.90
N LYS A 268 -6.72 -13.28 -28.21
CA LYS A 268 -6.69 -13.97 -29.50
C LYS A 268 -7.15 -13.03 -30.61
N ARG A 269 -8.24 -12.29 -30.39
CA ARG A 269 -8.79 -11.31 -31.33
C ARG A 269 -7.81 -10.18 -31.65
N VAL A 270 -7.11 -9.61 -30.66
CA VAL A 270 -6.18 -8.49 -30.91
C VAL A 270 -4.96 -8.87 -31.76
N GLN A 271 -4.69 -10.17 -31.95
CA GLN A 271 -3.59 -10.63 -32.79
C GLN A 271 -3.90 -10.51 -34.29
N THR A 272 -5.18 -10.51 -34.65
CA THR A 272 -5.65 -10.49 -36.04
C THR A 272 -6.47 -9.26 -36.37
N THR A 273 -6.97 -8.56 -35.37
CA THR A 273 -7.89 -7.43 -35.52
C THR A 273 -7.44 -6.30 -34.61
N THR A 274 -7.45 -5.07 -35.13
CA THR A 274 -7.15 -3.87 -34.34
C THR A 274 -8.46 -3.36 -33.73
N PRO A 275 -8.61 -3.36 -32.39
CA PRO A 275 -9.75 -2.71 -31.75
C PRO A 275 -9.75 -1.20 -32.06
N ASP A 276 -10.93 -0.60 -32.05
CA ASP A 276 -11.07 0.85 -32.18
C ASP A 276 -10.69 1.54 -30.85
N TRP A 277 -9.39 1.75 -30.68
CA TRP A 277 -8.80 2.30 -29.46
C TRP A 277 -9.07 3.80 -29.36
N GLN A 278 -9.72 4.22 -28.28
CA GLN A 278 -10.00 5.62 -27.99
C GLN A 278 -8.98 6.17 -26.99
N LEU A 279 -8.30 7.26 -27.34
CA LEU A 279 -7.37 7.95 -26.45
C LEU A 279 -8.16 8.65 -25.32
N VAL A 280 -7.81 8.36 -24.07
CA VAL A 280 -8.46 8.95 -22.88
C VAL A 280 -7.51 9.75 -22.00
N LEU A 281 -6.20 9.54 -22.14
CA LEU A 281 -5.19 10.31 -21.41
C LEU A 281 -3.96 10.48 -22.30
N ASP A 282 -3.48 11.72 -22.41
CA ASP A 282 -2.17 12.04 -22.98
C ASP A 282 -1.45 13.01 -22.05
N ARG A 283 -0.30 12.58 -21.51
CA ARG A 283 0.52 13.39 -20.62
C ARG A 283 2.00 13.05 -20.78
N PRO A 284 2.92 13.95 -20.38
CA PRO A 284 4.35 13.63 -20.31
C PRO A 284 4.61 12.43 -19.38
N ASP A 285 5.66 11.64 -19.65
CA ASP A 285 6.03 10.54 -18.74
C ASP A 285 6.35 11.12 -17.34
N PRO A 286 5.58 10.74 -16.30
CA PRO A 286 5.71 11.32 -14.98
C PRO A 286 7.06 11.00 -14.31
N ARG A 287 7.78 9.96 -14.79
CA ARG A 287 9.07 9.54 -14.27
C ARG A 287 10.25 9.99 -15.13
N ASN A 288 10.00 10.34 -16.39
CA ASN A 288 11.03 10.77 -17.33
C ASN A 288 10.46 11.83 -18.28
N ARG A 289 10.58 13.11 -17.95
CA ARG A 289 9.99 14.20 -18.76
C ARG A 289 10.51 14.26 -20.20
N GLY A 290 11.70 13.73 -20.49
CA GLY A 290 12.25 13.62 -21.85
C GLY A 290 11.92 12.29 -22.55
N GLY A 291 11.16 11.42 -21.91
CA GLY A 291 10.73 10.14 -22.43
C GLY A 291 9.50 10.23 -23.34
N PRO A 292 9.08 9.09 -23.92
CA PRO A 292 7.84 9.03 -24.68
C PRO A 292 6.63 9.36 -23.78
N PRO A 293 5.55 9.95 -24.33
CA PRO A 293 4.39 10.32 -23.53
C PRO A 293 3.65 9.10 -22.95
N ASP A 294 3.04 9.31 -21.79
CA ASP A 294 2.14 8.37 -21.12
C ASP A 294 0.73 8.50 -21.70
N ARG A 295 0.46 7.71 -22.75
CA ARG A 295 -0.83 7.67 -23.42
C ARG A 295 -1.62 6.44 -23.01
N TRP A 296 -2.89 6.65 -22.69
CA TRP A 296 -3.82 5.61 -22.32
C TRP A 296 -4.98 5.57 -23.29
N PHE A 297 -5.26 4.38 -23.78
CA PHE A 297 -6.34 4.10 -24.69
C PHE A 297 -7.29 3.09 -24.08
N VAL A 298 -8.57 3.23 -24.41
CA VAL A 298 -9.62 2.30 -23.99
C VAL A 298 -10.35 1.72 -25.18
N TYR A 299 -10.86 0.52 -25.02
CA TYR A 299 -11.80 -0.11 -25.94
C TYR A 299 -12.87 -0.82 -25.12
N ARG A 300 -14.11 -0.35 -25.23
CA ARG A 300 -15.26 -0.98 -24.56
C ARG A 300 -15.65 -2.24 -25.34
N ASP A 301 -15.67 -3.38 -24.66
CA ASP A 301 -16.11 -4.63 -25.27
C ASP A 301 -17.62 -4.54 -25.59
N PRO A 302 -18.04 -4.89 -26.82
CA PRO A 302 -19.44 -4.79 -27.22
C PRO A 302 -20.34 -5.84 -26.57
N ILE A 303 -19.77 -6.95 -26.09
CA ILE A 303 -20.52 -8.06 -25.47
C ILE A 303 -20.53 -7.88 -23.95
N GLY A 304 -19.39 -7.51 -23.36
CA GLY A 304 -19.22 -7.44 -21.91
C GLY A 304 -18.87 -8.79 -21.30
N SER A 305 -19.03 -8.91 -19.98
CA SER A 305 -18.76 -10.14 -19.24
C SER A 305 -19.93 -11.12 -19.34
N MET A 306 -19.68 -12.38 -18.99
CA MET A 306 -20.73 -13.41 -18.87
C MET A 306 -21.88 -12.99 -17.93
N GLU A 307 -21.58 -12.18 -16.92
CA GLU A 307 -22.54 -11.61 -15.97
C GLU A 307 -23.22 -10.32 -16.47
N ALA A 308 -23.04 -9.98 -17.75
CA ALA A 308 -23.52 -8.77 -18.40
C ALA A 308 -22.92 -7.46 -17.85
N TRP A 309 -21.77 -7.51 -17.18
CA TRP A 309 -21.06 -6.30 -16.77
C TRP A 309 -20.26 -5.71 -17.95
N PRO A 310 -20.20 -4.38 -18.10
CA PRO A 310 -19.35 -3.75 -19.09
C PRO A 310 -17.87 -4.12 -18.87
N ILE A 311 -17.19 -4.56 -19.93
CA ILE A 311 -15.73 -4.74 -19.92
C ILE A 311 -15.10 -3.60 -20.70
N VAL A 312 -14.08 -2.96 -20.11
CA VAL A 312 -13.26 -1.95 -20.78
C VAL A 312 -11.82 -2.46 -20.81
N TRP A 313 -11.30 -2.65 -22.01
CA TRP A 313 -9.90 -2.98 -22.24
C TRP A 313 -9.08 -1.71 -22.21
N VAL A 314 -7.94 -1.74 -21.51
CA VAL A 314 -7.07 -0.57 -21.33
C VAL A 314 -5.68 -0.88 -21.89
N TRP A 315 -5.15 0.04 -22.69
CA TRP A 315 -3.82 -0.03 -23.27
C TRP A 315 -3.02 1.22 -22.92
N SER A 316 -1.82 1.05 -22.34
CA SER A 316 -0.88 2.14 -22.02
C SER A 316 0.40 2.00 -22.84
N THR A 317 0.88 3.10 -23.41
CA THR A 317 2.13 3.15 -24.18
C THR A 317 3.34 2.83 -23.31
N LEU A 318 3.46 3.46 -22.13
CA LEU A 318 4.57 3.23 -21.21
C LEU A 318 4.58 1.81 -20.66
N LEU A 319 3.42 1.27 -20.30
CA LEU A 319 3.33 -0.12 -19.84
C LEU A 319 3.80 -1.08 -20.94
N THR A 320 3.36 -0.85 -22.18
CA THR A 320 3.75 -1.67 -23.34
C THR A 320 5.25 -1.64 -23.57
N GLN A 321 5.86 -0.45 -23.54
CA GLN A 321 7.30 -0.28 -23.70
C GLN A 321 8.08 -1.00 -22.59
N ARG A 322 7.69 -0.81 -21.31
CA ARG A 322 8.32 -1.49 -20.17
C ARG A 322 8.22 -3.01 -20.30
N GLN A 323 7.05 -3.52 -20.68
CA GLN A 323 6.86 -4.95 -20.90
C GLN A 323 7.68 -5.48 -22.08
N ARG A 324 7.81 -4.72 -23.18
CA ARG A 324 8.65 -5.06 -24.34
C ARG A 324 10.12 -5.14 -23.95
N ALA A 325 10.64 -4.09 -23.30
CA ALA A 325 12.03 -4.06 -22.82
C ALA A 325 12.30 -5.20 -21.82
N GLY A 326 11.37 -5.44 -20.88
CA GLY A 326 11.47 -6.54 -19.93
C GLY A 326 11.46 -7.93 -20.59
N ARG A 327 10.66 -8.13 -21.66
CA ARG A 327 10.71 -9.37 -22.46
C ARG A 327 12.06 -9.53 -23.17
N GLN A 328 12.55 -8.47 -23.83
CA GLN A 328 13.83 -8.51 -24.54
C GLN A 328 15.00 -8.84 -23.60
N ARG A 329 15.06 -8.20 -22.41
CA ARG A 329 16.09 -8.51 -21.41
C ARG A 329 16.04 -9.97 -20.96
N ARG A 330 14.85 -10.51 -20.70
CA ARG A 330 14.68 -11.93 -20.30
C ARG A 330 15.10 -12.89 -21.40
N ILE A 331 14.75 -12.60 -22.66
CA ILE A 331 15.20 -13.39 -23.82
C ILE A 331 16.73 -13.34 -23.94
N ALA A 332 17.35 -12.16 -23.89
CA ALA A 332 18.79 -12.01 -23.98
C ALA A 332 19.52 -12.77 -22.85
N ALA A 333 19.02 -12.67 -21.62
CA ALA A 333 19.57 -13.39 -20.47
C ALA A 333 19.44 -14.92 -20.63
N ALA A 334 18.27 -15.41 -21.07
CA ALA A 334 18.06 -16.82 -21.36
C ALA A 334 18.99 -17.33 -22.47
N SER A 335 19.12 -16.58 -23.57
CA SER A 335 20.02 -16.93 -24.68
C SER A 335 21.48 -17.00 -24.24
N LYS A 336 21.93 -16.07 -23.39
CA LYS A 336 23.29 -16.09 -22.81
C LYS A 336 23.49 -17.33 -21.92
N ALA A 337 22.52 -17.65 -21.07
CA ALA A 337 22.58 -18.82 -20.19
C ALA A 337 22.57 -20.14 -20.97
N LEU A 338 21.74 -20.25 -22.02
CA LEU A 338 21.71 -21.42 -22.89
C LEU A 338 23.01 -21.57 -23.70
N THR A 339 23.60 -20.47 -24.16
CA THR A 339 24.92 -20.49 -24.82
C THR A 339 26.00 -20.99 -23.86
N ALA A 340 25.97 -20.54 -22.59
CA ALA A 340 26.90 -21.02 -21.57
C ALA A 340 26.67 -22.52 -21.23
N LEU A 341 25.41 -22.97 -21.19
CA LEU A 341 25.07 -24.38 -21.01
C LEU A 341 25.60 -25.22 -22.17
N ARG A 342 25.42 -24.77 -23.42
CA ARG A 342 26.01 -25.42 -24.60
C ARG A 342 27.52 -25.54 -24.49
N GLY A 343 28.21 -24.48 -24.06
CA GLY A 343 29.67 -24.52 -23.82
C GLY A 343 30.07 -25.57 -22.78
N ARG A 344 29.28 -25.72 -21.70
CA ARG A 344 29.51 -26.73 -20.66
C ARG A 344 29.28 -28.16 -21.15
N ILE A 345 28.36 -28.37 -22.08
CA ILE A 345 28.04 -29.70 -22.66
C ILE A 345 29.12 -30.13 -23.65
N VAL A 346 29.63 -29.20 -24.47
CA VAL A 346 30.66 -29.49 -25.49
C VAL A 346 32.07 -29.62 -24.90
N SER A 347 32.29 -29.15 -23.65
CA SER A 347 33.59 -29.22 -22.99
C SER A 347 34.09 -30.66 -22.79
N PRO A 348 35.39 -30.95 -22.99
CA PRO A 348 35.98 -32.28 -22.72
C PRO A 348 35.78 -32.75 -21.26
N ARG A 349 35.59 -31.82 -20.32
CA ARG A 349 35.34 -32.09 -18.89
C ARG A 349 33.86 -32.03 -18.52
N ALA A 350 32.95 -32.17 -19.49
CA ALA A 350 31.51 -32.10 -19.26
C ALA A 350 31.05 -33.19 -18.28
N ARG A 351 30.52 -32.72 -17.14
CA ARG A 351 29.87 -33.56 -16.11
C ARG A 351 28.39 -33.83 -16.40
N LEU A 352 27.75 -32.97 -17.20
CA LEU A 352 26.36 -33.14 -17.61
C LEU A 352 26.31 -33.98 -18.89
N ARG A 353 25.81 -35.22 -18.80
CA ARG A 353 25.71 -36.17 -19.93
C ARG A 353 24.32 -36.79 -19.95
N GLY A 354 23.83 -37.11 -21.14
CA GLY A 354 22.50 -37.70 -21.37
C GLY A 354 21.43 -36.66 -21.73
N GLY A 355 20.62 -36.99 -22.75
CA GLY A 355 19.61 -36.08 -23.30
C GLY A 355 18.60 -35.58 -22.26
N ALA A 356 18.04 -36.49 -21.46
CA ALA A 356 17.05 -36.15 -20.44
C ALA A 356 17.56 -35.13 -19.38
N SER A 357 18.82 -35.27 -18.94
CA SER A 357 19.44 -34.34 -17.98
C SER A 357 19.69 -32.96 -18.59
N ILE A 358 20.04 -32.91 -19.88
CA ILE A 358 20.21 -31.65 -20.62
C ILE A 358 18.85 -30.98 -20.80
N ASP A 359 17.83 -31.72 -21.21
CA ASP A 359 16.47 -31.20 -21.42
C ASP A 359 15.89 -30.63 -20.12
N LEU A 360 16.12 -31.29 -18.98
CA LEU A 360 15.71 -30.78 -17.67
C LEU A 360 16.39 -29.45 -17.32
N GLU A 361 17.70 -29.32 -17.56
CA GLU A 361 18.42 -28.06 -17.31
C GLU A 361 17.98 -26.94 -18.27
N VAL A 362 17.68 -27.27 -19.52
CA VAL A 362 17.10 -26.32 -20.48
C VAL A 362 15.74 -25.85 -19.98
N GLU A 363 14.84 -26.75 -19.58
CA GLU A 363 13.53 -26.39 -19.04
C GLU A 363 13.64 -25.50 -17.79
N LYS A 364 14.53 -25.83 -16.84
CA LYS A 364 14.78 -24.99 -15.66
C LYS A 364 15.22 -23.58 -16.05
N LEU A 365 16.10 -23.42 -17.05
CA LEU A 365 16.52 -22.11 -17.52
C LEU A 365 15.37 -21.34 -18.20
N LEU A 366 14.61 -22.00 -19.06
CA LEU A 366 13.45 -21.38 -19.74
C LEU A 366 12.38 -20.95 -18.75
N GLU A 367 12.17 -21.72 -17.68
CA GLU A 367 11.28 -21.41 -16.57
C GLU A 367 11.82 -20.26 -15.72
N HIS A 368 13.10 -20.32 -15.31
CA HIS A 368 13.76 -19.28 -14.51
C HIS A 368 13.66 -17.90 -15.17
N PHE A 369 13.96 -17.81 -16.47
CA PHE A 369 13.83 -16.55 -17.22
C PHE A 369 12.40 -16.26 -17.72
N ARG A 370 11.44 -17.15 -17.46
CA ARG A 370 10.03 -17.02 -17.86
C ARG A 370 9.86 -16.79 -19.38
N VAL A 371 10.62 -17.51 -20.20
CA VAL A 371 10.63 -17.41 -21.66
C VAL A 371 10.03 -18.62 -22.38
N ARG A 372 9.61 -19.65 -21.66
CA ARG A 372 9.03 -20.89 -22.21
C ARG A 372 7.89 -20.69 -23.24
N ARG A 373 7.09 -19.62 -23.11
CA ARG A 373 5.96 -19.30 -24.00
C ARG A 373 6.26 -18.18 -25.02
N LEU A 374 7.47 -17.63 -25.04
CA LEU A 374 7.87 -16.65 -26.04
C LEU A 374 8.35 -17.44 -27.28
N PRO A 375 7.73 -17.26 -28.45
CA PRO A 375 8.08 -18.08 -29.60
C PRO A 375 9.53 -17.82 -30.03
N ARG A 376 10.22 -18.95 -30.32
CA ARG A 376 11.57 -19.13 -30.88
C ARG A 376 12.77 -19.05 -29.93
N LEU A 377 12.98 -20.15 -29.22
CA LEU A 377 14.31 -20.74 -29.03
C LEU A 377 14.23 -22.16 -29.59
N ALA A 378 14.25 -22.30 -30.92
CA ALA A 378 14.32 -23.62 -31.54
C ALA A 378 15.80 -24.06 -31.55
N PRO A 379 16.17 -25.17 -30.89
CA PRO A 379 17.49 -25.77 -31.05
C PRO A 379 17.44 -26.67 -32.28
N ARG A 380 17.55 -26.11 -33.50
CA ARG A 380 17.93 -26.84 -34.73
C ARG A 380 18.09 -25.86 -35.89
N ASN A 381 19.30 -25.84 -36.45
CA ASN A 381 19.72 -25.22 -37.71
C ASN A 381 19.33 -23.74 -37.92
N ILE A 382 20.34 -22.88 -37.76
CA ILE A 382 20.32 -21.49 -38.22
C ILE A 382 20.62 -21.49 -39.73
N PRO A 383 19.66 -21.05 -40.57
CA PRO A 383 20.03 -20.18 -41.67
C PRO A 383 19.43 -18.79 -41.48
N ALA A 384 20.17 -17.81 -41.99
CA ALA A 384 19.93 -16.38 -41.88
C ALA A 384 18.57 -15.93 -42.47
N LYS A 385 18.10 -14.78 -41.96
CA LYS A 385 16.92 -13.99 -42.38
C LYS A 385 15.56 -14.53 -41.93
N CYS A 386 15.09 -14.04 -40.78
CA CYS A 386 13.67 -13.84 -40.45
C CYS A 386 13.59 -12.89 -39.26
N GLU A 387 13.58 -11.58 -39.53
CA GLU A 387 13.14 -10.59 -38.54
C GLU A 387 11.63 -10.77 -38.28
N PRO A 388 11.16 -10.68 -37.02
CA PRO A 388 9.74 -10.69 -36.73
C PRO A 388 9.10 -9.35 -37.13
N VAL A 389 8.36 -9.36 -38.24
CA VAL A 389 7.38 -8.32 -38.58
C VAL A 389 6.17 -8.48 -37.65
N PHE A 390 5.94 -7.47 -36.80
CA PHE A 390 4.69 -7.30 -36.05
C PHE A 390 4.10 -5.94 -36.41
N PRO A 391 2.77 -5.80 -36.36
CA PRO A 391 2.07 -4.70 -37.00
C PRO A 391 2.59 -3.34 -36.49
N PRO A 392 2.73 -2.35 -37.38
CA PRO A 392 3.05 -0.99 -36.96
C PRO A 392 2.00 -0.49 -35.95
N PRO A 393 2.34 0.53 -35.13
CA PRO A 393 1.31 1.27 -34.40
C PRO A 393 0.16 1.63 -35.37
N PRO A 394 -1.11 1.66 -34.91
CA PRO A 394 -2.19 2.11 -35.76
C PRO A 394 -1.77 3.42 -36.42
N ASN A 395 -1.85 3.46 -37.74
CA ASN A 395 -1.47 4.60 -38.55
C ASN A 395 -2.53 5.68 -38.32
N ILE A 396 -2.47 6.35 -37.18
CA ILE A 396 -3.29 7.52 -36.90
C ILE A 396 -2.61 8.63 -37.69
N ALA A 397 -3.18 8.94 -38.85
CA ALA A 397 -2.93 10.22 -39.50
C ALA A 397 -3.15 11.30 -38.44
N LEU A 398 -2.07 11.95 -38.02
CA LEU A 398 -2.17 13.19 -37.27
C LEU A 398 -3.02 14.14 -38.13
N PRO A 399 -4.08 14.77 -37.57
CA PRO A 399 -4.73 15.84 -38.30
C PRO A 399 -3.66 16.89 -38.65
N PRO A 400 -3.68 17.47 -39.86
CA PRO A 400 -2.71 18.49 -40.22
C PRO A 400 -2.79 19.59 -39.17
N CYS A 401 -1.64 19.93 -38.58
CA CYS A 401 -1.49 21.12 -37.77
C CYS A 401 -2.05 22.29 -38.59
N GLY A 402 -3.21 22.79 -38.18
CA GLY A 402 -3.78 24.02 -38.72
C GLY A 402 -2.73 25.10 -38.60
N GLY A 403 -2.33 25.64 -39.75
CA GLY A 403 -1.24 26.59 -39.87
C GLY A 403 -1.45 27.83 -39.01
N CYS A 404 -0.34 28.34 -38.50
CA CYS A 404 -0.20 29.74 -38.16
C CYS A 404 -0.58 30.59 -39.37
N GLY A 405 -1.49 31.54 -39.19
CA GLY A 405 -1.81 32.58 -40.15
C GLY A 405 -2.77 33.58 -39.53
N GLY A 406 -2.25 34.78 -39.19
CA GLY A 406 -3.00 35.93 -38.69
C GLY A 406 -2.79 36.20 -37.21
#